data_AF-A0A2E3BPE2-F1
#
_entry.id   AF-A0A2E3BPE2-F1
#
_cell.length_a   1.000
_cell.length_b   1.000
_cell.length_c   1.000
_cell.angle_alpha   90.00
_cell.angle_beta   90.00
_cell.angle_gamma   90.00
#
_symmetry.space_group_name_H-M   'P 1'
#
loop_
_entity.id
_entity.type
_entity.pdbx_description
1 polymer ?
#
loop_
_entity_poly.entity_id
_entity_poly.type
_entity_poly.pdbx_seq_one_letter_code
_entity_poly.pdbx_strand_id
1 'polypeptide(L)' 'MNINDHEREKEIMWDLVNLHFTDLISDDQVEKIKESIAGILTDANEIRSAKLDDSFPLLNSYQPFRGDANE' A
#
# COMPACT_ATOMS: atom_id res chain seq x y z
N MET A 1 3.31 -14.50 -3.88
CA MET A 1 4.52 -13.69 -3.65
C MET A 1 5.56 -14.57 -3.02
N ASN A 2 6.79 -14.54 -3.54
CA ASN A 2 7.89 -15.29 -2.98
C ASN A 2 8.39 -14.54 -1.73
N ILE A 3 8.90 -15.22 -0.71
CA ILE A 3 9.45 -14.56 0.50
C ILE A 3 10.53 -13.54 0.12
N ASN A 4 11.28 -13.81 -0.95
CA ASN A 4 12.29 -12.92 -1.51
C ASN A 4 11.73 -11.60 -2.07
N ASP A 5 10.45 -11.55 -2.46
CA ASP A 5 9.85 -10.31 -2.99
C ASP A 5 9.60 -9.30 -1.87
N HIS A 6 9.21 -9.77 -0.68
CA HIS A 6 8.89 -8.92 0.46
C HIS A 6 10.14 -8.28 1.09
N GLU A 7 11.22 -9.04 1.25
CA GLU A 7 12.48 -8.48 1.73
C GLU A 7 13.07 -7.49 0.73
N ARG A 8 12.90 -7.75 -0.56
CA ARG A 8 13.33 -6.83 -1.61
C ARG A 8 12.51 -5.53 -1.65
N GLU A 9 11.20 -5.59 -1.41
CA GLU A 9 10.36 -4.39 -1.29
C GLU A 9 10.82 -3.50 -0.11
N LYS A 10 11.19 -4.11 1.03
CA LYS A 10 11.75 -3.38 2.19
C LYS A 10 13.08 -2.70 1.87
N GLU A 11 13.99 -3.43 1.22
CA GLU A 11 15.30 -2.90 0.80
C GLU A 11 15.15 -1.72 -0.15
N ILE A 12 14.29 -1.83 -1.17
CA ILE A 12 14.04 -0.74 -2.13
C ILE A 12 13.51 0.52 -1.43
N MET A 13 12.54 0.35 -0.52
CA MET A 13 11.97 1.46 0.24
C MET A 13 13.01 2.12 1.14
N TRP A 14 13.85 1.32 1.80
CA TRP A 14 14.94 1.82 2.62
C TRP A 14 16.00 2.55 1.78
N ASP A 15 16.40 2.00 0.64
CA ASP A 15 17.36 2.62 -0.27
C ASP A 15 16.88 3.99 -0.75
N LEU A 16 15.60 4.14 -1.07
CA LEU A 16 15.00 5.42 -1.45
C LEU A 16 15.03 6.44 -0.30
N VAL A 17 14.70 6.01 0.92
CA VAL A 17 14.77 6.88 2.09
C VAL A 17 16.21 7.31 2.34
N ASN A 18 17.15 6.37 2.29
CA ASN A 18 18.56 6.65 2.52
C ASN A 18 19.10 7.60 1.44
N LEU A 19 18.79 7.35 0.16
CA LEU A 19 19.20 8.20 -0.96
C LEU A 19 18.80 9.67 -0.80
N HIS A 20 17.62 9.93 -0.24
CA HIS A 20 17.06 11.29 -0.16
C HIS A 20 17.22 11.97 1.20
N PHE A 21 17.38 11.20 2.27
CA PHE A 21 17.27 11.71 3.63
C PHE A 21 18.39 11.24 4.58
N THR A 22 19.43 10.54 4.11
CA THR A 22 20.57 10.07 4.95
C THR A 22 21.05 11.14 5.93
N ASP A 23 21.33 12.37 5.46
CA ASP A 23 21.91 13.43 6.29
C ASP A 23 20.91 14.04 7.29
N LEU A 24 19.62 13.72 7.15
CA LEU A 24 18.53 14.22 7.99
C LEU A 24 18.02 13.18 9.00
N ILE A 25 18.50 11.94 8.90
CA ILE A 25 18.11 10.83 9.76
C ILE A 25 19.17 10.65 10.84
N SER A 26 18.77 10.79 12.10
CA SER A 26 19.63 10.41 13.23
C SER A 26 19.62 8.90 13.44
N ASP A 27 20.70 8.37 14.01
CA ASP A 27 20.88 6.93 14.23
C ASP A 27 19.71 6.29 15.01
N ASP A 28 19.11 7.03 15.97
CA ASP A 28 17.97 6.55 16.76
C ASP A 28 16.64 6.49 15.98
N GLN A 29 16.60 7.07 14.77
CA GLN A 29 15.44 7.05 13.87
C GLN A 29 15.56 5.97 12.80
N VAL A 30 16.77 5.50 12.49
CA VAL A 30 17.03 4.49 11.45
C VAL A 30 16.14 3.25 11.64
N GLU A 31 16.17 2.66 12.83
CA GLU A 31 15.39 1.44 13.09
C GLU A 31 13.88 1.71 13.12
N LYS A 32 13.44 2.86 13.64
CA LYS A 32 12.02 3.26 13.62
C LYS A 32 11.48 3.43 12.20
N ILE A 33 12.30 3.96 11.30
CA ILE A 33 11.93 4.13 9.89
C ILE A 33 11.84 2.77 9.21
N LYS A 34 12.79 1.86 9.43
CA LYS A 34 12.74 0.49 8.90
C LYS A 34 11.51 -0.27 9.41
N GLU A 35 11.19 -0.16 10.70
CA GLU A 35 9.97 -0.73 11.29
C GLU A 35 8.71 -0.14 10.63
N SER A 36 8.68 1.17 10.42
CA SER A 36 7.56 1.84 9.75
C SER A 36 7.38 1.36 8.30
N ILE A 37 8.47 1.22 7.55
CA ILE A 37 8.47 0.64 6.18
C ILE A 37 7.89 -0.77 6.20
N ALA A 38 8.32 -1.61 7.15
CA ALA A 38 7.83 -2.98 7.27
C ALA A 38 6.32 -3.02 7.60
N GLY A 39 5.84 -2.13 8.47
CA GLY A 39 4.42 -1.98 8.78
C GLY A 39 3.60 -1.61 7.55
N ILE A 40 3.99 -0.56 6.82
CA ILE A 40 3.30 -0.10 5.60
C ILE A 40 3.21 -1.22 4.56
N LEU A 41 4.31 -1.97 4.35
CA LEU A 41 4.32 -3.07 3.39
C LEU A 41 3.42 -4.23 3.82
N THR A 42 3.30 -4.47 5.13
CA THR A 42 2.39 -5.47 5.69
C THR A 42 0.94 -5.08 5.42
N ASP A 43 0.55 -3.87 5.79
CA ASP A 43 -0.80 -3.33 5.58
C ASP A 43 -1.18 -3.35 4.09
N ALA A 44 -0.26 -2.90 3.21
CA ALA A 44 -0.47 -2.91 1.77
C ALA A 44 -0.64 -4.34 1.22
N ASN A 45 0.06 -5.33 1.79
CA ASN A 45 -0.08 -6.72 1.39
C ASN A 45 -1.41 -7.33 1.86
N GLU A 46 -1.88 -6.97 3.06
CA GLU A 46 -3.20 -7.36 3.54
C GLU A 46 -4.30 -6.83 2.62
N ILE A 47 -4.22 -5.55 2.22
CA ILE A 47 -5.16 -4.94 1.27
C ILE A 47 -5.11 -5.66 -0.09
N ARG A 48 -3.91 -5.93 -0.63
CA ARG A 48 -3.75 -6.65 -1.91
C ARG A 48 -4.31 -8.08 -1.86
N SER A 49 -4.21 -8.73 -0.70
CA SER A 49 -4.63 -10.10 -0.50
C SER A 49 -6.10 -10.23 -0.11
N ALA A 50 -6.74 -9.12 0.27
CA ALA A 50 -8.14 -9.08 0.62
C ALA A 50 -8.99 -9.52 -0.58
N LYS A 51 -9.75 -10.60 -0.41
CA LYS A 51 -10.79 -10.98 -1.35
C LYS A 51 -12.05 -10.23 -0.97
N LEU A 52 -12.57 -9.43 -1.90
CA LEU A 52 -13.92 -8.92 -1.80
C LEU A 52 -14.87 -10.13 -1.87
N ASP A 53 -15.81 -10.22 -0.94
CA ASP A 53 -16.83 -11.25 -1.01
C ASP A 53 -17.82 -10.95 -2.16
N ASP A 54 -18.65 -11.92 -2.50
CA ASP A 54 -19.65 -11.78 -3.57
C ASP A 54 -20.76 -10.75 -3.23
N SER A 55 -20.75 -10.16 -2.03
CA SER A 55 -21.65 -9.07 -1.63
C SER A 55 -21.15 -7.70 -2.09
N PHE A 56 -19.89 -7.60 -2.51
CA PHE A 56 -19.35 -6.36 -3.05
C PHE A 56 -19.95 -6.08 -4.44
N PRO A 57 -20.61 -4.92 -4.63
CA PRO A 57 -21.17 -4.59 -5.93
C PRO A 57 -20.04 -4.50 -6.97
N LEU A 58 -20.27 -5.12 -8.12
CA LEU A 58 -19.35 -5.02 -9.26
C LEU A 58 -19.14 -3.53 -9.59
N LEU A 59 -17.89 -3.09 -9.77
CA LEU A 59 -17.54 -1.69 -10.09
C LEU A 59 -18.35 -1.10 -11.28
N ASN A 60 -18.90 -1.95 -12.15
CA ASN A 60 -19.73 -1.56 -13.29
C ASN A 60 -21.24 -1.48 -13.01
N SER A 61 -21.72 -1.74 -11.78
CA SER A 61 -23.15 -1.63 -11.44
C SER A 61 -23.55 -0.23 -10.97
N TYR A 62 -22.59 0.67 -10.75
CA TYR A 62 -22.88 2.10 -10.65
C TYR A 62 -23.15 2.67 -12.04
N GLN A 63 -24.32 2.34 -12.60
CA GLN A 63 -24.91 3.26 -13.56
C GLN A 63 -25.36 4.49 -12.76
N PRO A 64 -24.87 5.71 -13.05
CA PRO A 64 -25.54 6.88 -12.52
C PRO A 64 -26.99 6.77 -12.98
N PHE A 65 -27.94 6.91 -12.05
CA PHE A 65 -29.34 7.09 -12.35
C PHE A 65 -29.41 8.09 -13.52
N ARG A 66 -29.63 7.59 -14.74
CA ARG A 66 -30.17 8.43 -15.81
C ARG A 66 -31.60 8.65 -15.32
N GLY A 67 -31.79 9.67 -14.49
CA GLY A 67 -33.10 10.25 -14.33
C GLY A 67 -33.55 10.58 -15.74
N ASP A 68 -34.55 9.86 -16.23
CA ASP A 68 -35.21 10.25 -17.47
C ASP A 68 -35.60 11.71 -17.27
N ALA A 69 -35.13 12.58 -18.18
CA ALA A 69 -35.41 14.01 -18.13
C ALA A 69 -36.89 14.33 -18.49
N ASN A 70 -37.80 13.39 -18.27
CA ASN A 70 -39.21 13.44 -18.65
C ASN A 70 -40.07 12.71 -17.60
N GLU A 71 -40.26 13.33 -16.44
CA GLU A 71 -41.51 13.18 -15.66
C GLU A 71 -41.90 14.51 -15.04
#